data_AF-A0A7I8JNC8-F1
#
_entry.id   AF-A0A7I8JNC8-F1
#
_cell.length_a   1.000
_cell.length_b   1.000
_cell.length_c   1.000
_cell.angle_alpha   90.00
_cell.angle_beta   90.00
_cell.angle_gamma   90.00
#
_symmetry.space_group_name_H-M   'P 1'
#
loop_
_entity.id
_entity.type
_entity.pdbx_description
1 polymer ?
#
loop_
_entity_poly.entity_id
_entity_poly.type
_entity_poly.pdbx_seq_one_letter_code
_entity_poly.pdbx_strand_id
1 'polypeptide(L)'
;MTDGKSQDSLNLSDLGSTLPPNTAGNTAGLVAALQNKLQALGGHDANVLESLSDKVRKRVEFLKEIQGQHDELEAKFFEERAALEAKYQKFYEPLYTKRYEIVNGVVEVDGLLSGAADTTEEGKETDEKGVPGFWLTAMKTNEVLSEEIKERDEDALKYLKDIKWCRIDSPKGFKLEFFFDTNPYFKNTILTKIYHMIDEDEPILEKAIGTDIEWYPGKCLTQKILKKKPKKGSKNAKPITKTEICDSFFNFFSPPQVPDDEDELDEDMAEELQNQMESDYDIGSTIRDKIIPHAVSWFTGEAAQGDEFEVLGEDEGEDDEEDDDDEEEDDDDEDDDDDGTAAPRRWKSGGAAAGEQQADRPAECKQQ
;
A
#
# COMPACT_ATOMS: atom_id res chain seq x y z
N MET A 1 28.51 -33.20 -39.57
CA MET A 1 27.14 -33.12 -40.08
C MET A 1 26.24 -33.33 -38.86
N THR A 2 25.55 -32.37 -38.28
CA THR A 2 25.29 -30.93 -38.52
C THR A 2 24.73 -30.42 -37.19
N ASP A 3 25.14 -29.21 -36.82
CA ASP A 3 24.66 -28.43 -35.68
C ASP A 3 23.14 -28.28 -35.61
N GLY A 4 22.62 -28.09 -34.38
CA GLY A 4 21.23 -27.76 -34.10
C GLY A 4 21.10 -27.09 -32.73
N LYS A 5 21.77 -25.94 -32.56
CA LYS A 5 21.64 -25.06 -31.38
C LYS A 5 20.46 -24.12 -31.67
N SER A 6 19.31 -24.35 -31.05
CA SER A 6 18.22 -23.37 -31.05
C SER A 6 18.65 -22.18 -30.21
N GLN A 7 19.01 -21.08 -30.87
CA GLN A 7 19.03 -19.76 -30.25
C GLN A 7 17.60 -19.24 -30.31
N ASP A 8 16.94 -19.11 -29.16
CA ASP A 8 15.78 -18.22 -29.06
C ASP A 8 16.30 -16.79 -29.06
N SER A 9 16.48 -16.25 -30.25
CA SER A 9 16.60 -14.80 -30.45
C SER A 9 15.23 -14.20 -30.19
N LEU A 10 15.08 -13.38 -29.16
CA LEU A 10 13.91 -12.52 -28.98
C LEU A 10 13.79 -11.63 -30.22
N ASN A 11 12.85 -11.99 -31.09
CA ASN A 11 12.65 -11.32 -32.36
C ASN A 11 11.72 -10.12 -32.14
N LEU A 12 12.33 -8.95 -31.89
CA LEU A 12 11.63 -7.68 -31.64
C LEU A 12 11.30 -6.90 -32.92
N SER A 13 11.34 -7.55 -34.09
CA SER A 13 11.10 -6.88 -35.38
C SER A 13 9.63 -6.48 -35.64
N ASP A 14 8.72 -6.77 -34.70
CA ASP A 14 7.29 -6.49 -34.86
C ASP A 14 6.78 -5.25 -34.09
N LEU A 15 7.60 -4.63 -33.24
CA LEU A 15 7.24 -3.41 -32.49
C LEU A 15 7.10 -2.16 -33.36
N GLY A 16 7.58 -2.19 -34.61
CA GLY A 16 7.49 -1.06 -35.54
C GLY A 16 6.23 -1.04 -36.42
N SER A 17 5.47 -2.14 -36.49
CA SER A 17 4.38 -2.29 -37.47
C SER A 17 2.99 -1.94 -36.94
N THR A 18 2.82 -1.66 -35.65
CA THR A 18 1.48 -1.53 -35.02
C THR A 18 1.02 -0.10 -34.73
N LEU A 19 1.75 0.96 -35.12
CA LEU A 19 1.39 2.33 -34.75
C LEU A 19 1.05 3.27 -35.94
N PRO A 20 0.06 4.18 -35.78
CA PRO A 20 -0.47 5.03 -36.84
C PRO A 20 0.52 6.13 -37.29
N PRO A 21 0.38 6.65 -38.54
CA PRO A 21 1.48 7.28 -39.28
C PRO A 21 1.89 8.70 -38.84
N ASN A 22 1.52 9.20 -37.66
CA ASN A 22 1.61 10.64 -37.35
C ASN A 22 2.43 11.07 -36.11
N THR A 23 3.21 10.18 -35.48
CA THR A 23 4.09 10.52 -34.33
C THR A 23 5.57 10.19 -34.58
N ALA A 24 5.98 10.09 -35.85
CA ALA A 24 7.30 9.59 -36.26
C ALA A 24 8.54 10.43 -35.81
N GLY A 25 8.35 11.59 -35.17
CA GLY A 25 9.45 12.51 -34.84
C GLY A 25 10.11 12.27 -33.48
N ASN A 26 9.33 12.05 -32.42
CA ASN A 26 9.84 11.97 -31.05
C ASN A 26 9.76 10.58 -30.42
N THR A 27 8.80 9.74 -30.84
CA THR A 27 8.67 8.36 -30.36
C THR A 27 9.85 7.50 -30.80
N ALA A 28 10.36 7.72 -32.03
CA ALA A 28 11.57 7.06 -32.51
C ALA A 28 12.81 7.43 -31.69
N GLY A 29 12.89 8.65 -31.15
CA GLY A 29 13.99 9.11 -30.31
C GLY A 29 13.94 8.51 -28.91
N LEU A 30 12.76 8.39 -28.33
CA LEU A 30 12.55 7.81 -27.00
C LEU A 30 12.74 6.28 -27.01
N VAL A 31 12.17 5.60 -28.02
CA VAL A 31 12.37 4.16 -28.26
C VAL A 31 13.84 3.86 -28.56
N ALA A 32 14.52 4.71 -29.35
CA ALA A 32 15.96 4.57 -29.55
C ALA A 32 16.77 4.86 -28.29
N ALA A 33 16.35 5.79 -27.42
CA ALA A 33 17.03 6.07 -26.16
C ALA A 33 16.86 4.95 -25.13
N LEU A 34 15.65 4.37 -25.04
CA LEU A 34 15.34 3.19 -24.23
C LEU A 34 16.04 1.94 -24.78
N GLN A 35 16.03 1.71 -26.10
CA GLN A 35 16.82 0.64 -26.72
C GLN A 35 18.31 0.83 -26.49
N ASN A 36 18.85 2.06 -26.58
CA ASN A 36 20.26 2.32 -26.30
C ASN A 36 20.59 2.17 -24.81
N LYS A 37 19.69 2.52 -23.88
CA LYS A 37 19.88 2.29 -22.44
C LYS A 37 19.79 0.81 -22.08
N LEU A 38 18.83 0.07 -22.64
CA LEU A 38 18.71 -1.39 -22.50
C LEU A 38 19.87 -2.14 -23.16
N GLN A 39 20.35 -1.68 -24.32
CA GLN A 39 21.56 -2.20 -24.94
C GLN A 39 22.84 -1.79 -24.19
N ALA A 40 22.86 -0.65 -23.51
CA ALA A 40 23.97 -0.27 -22.64
C ALA A 40 23.98 -1.15 -21.38
N LEU A 41 22.85 -1.33 -20.70
CA LEU A 41 22.71 -2.19 -19.52
C LEU A 41 22.92 -3.68 -19.84
N GLY A 42 22.21 -4.22 -20.83
CA GLY A 42 22.41 -5.59 -21.32
C GLY A 42 23.75 -5.79 -22.05
N GLY A 43 24.35 -4.71 -22.55
CA GLY A 43 25.69 -4.69 -23.12
C GLY A 43 26.77 -4.79 -22.06
N HIS A 44 26.58 -4.24 -20.87
CA HIS A 44 27.53 -4.42 -19.76
C HIS A 44 27.62 -5.90 -19.32
N ASP A 45 26.50 -6.62 -19.22
CA ASP A 45 26.48 -8.05 -18.84
C ASP A 45 27.02 -9.00 -19.92
N ALA A 46 26.69 -8.74 -21.20
CA ALA A 46 27.24 -9.50 -22.32
C ALA A 46 28.75 -9.24 -22.51
N ASN A 47 29.19 -8.00 -22.30
CA ASN A 47 30.59 -7.60 -22.43
C ASN A 47 31.45 -8.09 -21.25
N VAL A 48 30.88 -8.28 -20.05
CA VAL A 48 31.57 -8.97 -18.96
C VAL A 48 31.90 -10.40 -19.39
N LEU A 49 30.94 -11.22 -19.80
CA LEU A 49 31.21 -12.61 -20.23
C LEU A 49 32.19 -12.73 -21.41
N GLU A 50 32.15 -11.77 -22.34
CA GLU A 50 33.03 -11.74 -23.51
C GLU A 50 34.45 -11.24 -23.20
N SER A 51 34.61 -10.34 -22.21
CA SER A 51 35.92 -9.85 -21.75
C SER A 51 36.65 -10.81 -20.81
N LEU A 52 35.98 -11.83 -20.29
CA LEU A 52 36.58 -12.87 -19.45
C LEU A 52 37.44 -13.83 -20.28
N SER A 53 38.60 -14.22 -19.72
CA SER A 53 39.42 -15.28 -20.29
C SER A 53 38.67 -16.61 -20.38
N ASP A 54 39.03 -17.48 -21.33
CA ASP A 54 38.39 -18.79 -21.55
C ASP A 54 38.29 -19.64 -20.28
N LYS A 55 39.32 -19.58 -19.41
CA LYS A 55 39.31 -20.31 -18.13
C LYS A 55 38.26 -19.77 -17.17
N VAL A 56 38.05 -18.46 -17.14
CA VAL A 56 37.05 -17.83 -16.27
C VAL A 56 35.65 -18.03 -16.86
N ARG A 57 35.47 -17.93 -18.17
CA ARG A 57 34.19 -18.23 -18.83
C ARG A 57 33.69 -19.64 -18.51
N LYS A 58 34.56 -20.65 -18.61
CA LYS A 58 34.22 -22.04 -18.22
C LYS A 58 33.82 -22.18 -16.75
N ARG A 59 34.42 -21.38 -15.85
CA ARG A 59 34.00 -21.35 -14.44
C ARG A 59 32.63 -20.71 -14.28
N VAL A 60 32.34 -19.62 -14.99
CA VAL A 60 31.02 -18.97 -14.98
C VAL A 60 29.93 -19.89 -15.56
N GLU A 61 30.23 -20.63 -16.64
CA GLU A 61 29.32 -21.66 -17.16
C GLU A 61 29.00 -22.73 -16.11
N PHE A 62 29.99 -23.19 -15.35
CA PHE A 62 29.77 -24.11 -14.23
C PHE A 62 28.98 -23.48 -13.07
N LEU A 63 29.21 -22.19 -12.76
CA LEU A 63 28.40 -21.47 -11.78
C LEU A 63 26.93 -21.35 -12.22
N LYS A 64 26.66 -21.17 -13.52
CA LYS A 64 25.29 -21.18 -14.06
C LYS A 64 24.63 -22.55 -13.93
N GLU A 65 25.38 -23.63 -14.09
CA GLU A 65 24.87 -24.98 -13.84
C GLU A 65 24.49 -25.17 -12.36
N ILE A 66 25.32 -24.69 -11.44
CA ILE A 66 25.01 -24.68 -10.00
C ILE A 66 23.77 -23.83 -9.71
N GLN A 67 23.64 -22.65 -10.35
CA GLN A 67 22.44 -21.82 -10.20
C GLN A 67 21.19 -22.57 -10.67
N GLY A 68 21.25 -23.26 -11.82
CA GLY A 68 20.13 -24.08 -12.26
C GLY A 68 19.74 -25.19 -11.27
N GLN A 69 20.72 -25.81 -10.60
CA GLN A 69 20.45 -26.78 -9.52
C GLN A 69 19.80 -26.12 -8.30
N HIS A 70 20.19 -24.88 -7.96
CA HIS A 70 19.55 -24.10 -6.90
C HIS A 70 18.09 -23.79 -7.26
N ASP A 71 17.83 -23.28 -8.46
CA ASP A 71 16.50 -22.93 -8.95
C ASP A 71 15.56 -24.15 -8.97
N GLU A 72 16.09 -25.35 -9.31
CA GLU A 72 15.34 -26.61 -9.22
C GLU A 72 14.95 -27.00 -7.78
N LEU A 73 15.81 -26.70 -6.79
CA LEU A 73 15.52 -26.95 -5.37
C LEU A 73 14.53 -25.92 -4.84
N GLU A 74 14.69 -24.67 -5.23
CA GLU A 74 13.81 -23.57 -4.87
C GLU A 74 12.38 -23.80 -5.41
N ALA A 75 12.24 -24.25 -6.66
CA ALA A 75 10.93 -24.63 -7.22
C ALA A 75 10.23 -25.73 -6.39
N LYS A 76 10.98 -26.72 -5.88
CA LYS A 76 10.43 -27.75 -4.99
C LYS A 76 10.04 -27.19 -3.63
N PHE A 77 10.84 -26.28 -3.08
CA PHE A 77 10.52 -25.60 -1.83
C PHE A 77 9.18 -24.85 -1.95
N PHE A 78 8.95 -24.12 -3.05
CA PHE A 78 7.69 -23.41 -3.27
C PHE A 78 6.50 -24.36 -3.47
N GLU A 79 6.68 -25.47 -4.19
CA GLU A 79 5.63 -26.50 -4.32
C GLU A 79 5.25 -27.08 -2.94
N GLU A 80 6.25 -27.42 -2.12
CA GLU A 80 6.02 -27.94 -0.77
C GLU A 80 5.37 -26.90 0.15
N ARG A 81 5.80 -25.63 0.10
CA ARG A 81 5.21 -24.53 0.87
C ARG A 81 3.75 -24.31 0.47
N ALA A 82 3.45 -24.26 -0.82
CA ALA A 82 2.09 -24.10 -1.32
C ALA A 82 1.17 -25.25 -0.87
N ALA A 83 1.67 -26.49 -0.93
CA ALA A 83 0.95 -27.65 -0.43
C ALA A 83 0.71 -27.59 1.09
N LEU A 84 1.69 -27.07 1.84
CA LEU A 84 1.59 -26.89 3.30
C LEU A 84 0.56 -25.82 3.66
N GLU A 85 0.60 -24.65 3.02
CA GLU A 85 -0.39 -23.58 3.20
C GLU A 85 -1.80 -24.08 2.90
N ALA A 86 -1.98 -24.75 1.76
CA ALA A 86 -3.28 -25.32 1.37
C ALA A 86 -3.80 -26.37 2.38
N LYS A 87 -2.90 -27.12 3.01
CA LYS A 87 -3.24 -28.07 4.09
C LYS A 87 -3.72 -27.33 5.34
N TYR A 88 -3.01 -26.31 5.79
CA TYR A 88 -3.38 -25.56 7.00
C TYR A 88 -4.63 -24.70 6.80
N GLN A 89 -4.84 -24.18 5.60
CA GLN A 89 -6.08 -23.46 5.27
C GLN A 89 -7.32 -24.34 5.51
N LYS A 90 -7.26 -25.62 5.16
CA LYS A 90 -8.35 -26.59 5.45
C LYS A 90 -8.53 -26.85 6.95
N PHE A 91 -7.48 -26.71 7.76
CA PHE A 91 -7.58 -26.82 9.22
C PHE A 91 -8.15 -25.56 9.87
N TYR A 92 -7.93 -24.38 9.28
CA TYR A 92 -8.50 -23.12 9.76
C TYR A 92 -9.97 -22.93 9.36
N GLU A 93 -10.40 -23.48 8.22
CA GLU A 93 -11.78 -23.31 7.72
C GLU A 93 -12.89 -23.69 8.74
N PRO A 94 -12.80 -24.83 9.48
CA PRO A 94 -13.77 -25.13 10.53
C PRO A 94 -13.75 -24.14 11.70
N LEU A 95 -12.58 -23.56 12.01
CA LEU A 95 -12.44 -22.57 13.08
C LEU A 95 -13.08 -21.24 12.67
N TYR A 96 -12.84 -20.80 11.44
CA TYR A 96 -13.47 -19.59 10.89
C TYR A 96 -14.99 -19.76 10.73
N THR A 97 -15.45 -20.96 10.37
CA THR A 97 -16.89 -21.27 10.33
C THR A 97 -17.52 -21.16 11.72
N LYS A 98 -16.89 -21.71 12.76
CA LYS A 98 -17.37 -21.55 14.15
C LYS A 98 -17.36 -20.09 14.60
N ARG A 99 -16.31 -19.33 14.28
CA ARG A 99 -16.26 -17.89 14.56
C ARG A 99 -17.43 -17.17 13.90
N TYR A 100 -17.69 -17.46 12.62
CA TYR A 100 -18.81 -16.89 11.88
C TYR A 100 -20.15 -17.18 12.56
N GLU A 101 -20.39 -18.43 12.96
CA GLU A 101 -21.62 -18.85 13.64
C GLU A 101 -21.85 -18.09 14.96
N ILE A 102 -20.79 -17.89 15.76
CA ILE A 102 -20.86 -17.16 17.03
C ILE A 102 -21.03 -15.66 16.79
N VAL A 103 -20.21 -15.06 15.93
CA VAL A 103 -20.27 -13.61 15.61
C VAL A 103 -21.64 -13.21 15.08
N ASN A 104 -22.30 -14.09 14.31
CA ASN A 104 -23.62 -13.82 13.75
C ASN A 104 -24.78 -14.35 14.61
N GLY A 105 -24.52 -14.92 15.79
CA GLY A 105 -25.56 -15.43 16.70
C GLY A 105 -26.38 -16.60 16.15
N VAL A 106 -25.78 -17.41 15.27
CA VAL A 106 -26.39 -18.65 14.73
C VAL A 106 -26.31 -19.76 15.77
N VAL A 107 -25.22 -19.77 16.54
CA VAL A 107 -24.98 -20.72 17.63
C VAL A 107 -24.78 -19.93 18.92
N GLU A 108 -25.61 -20.22 19.92
CA GLU A 108 -25.42 -19.73 21.28
C GLU A 108 -24.30 -20.54 21.96
N VAL A 109 -23.34 -19.85 22.58
CA VAL A 109 -22.25 -20.51 23.28
C VAL A 109 -22.75 -20.92 24.68
N ASP A 110 -22.83 -22.22 24.91
CA ASP A 110 -23.31 -22.80 26.16
C ASP A 110 -22.39 -22.40 27.32
N GLY A 111 -22.87 -21.51 28.19
CA GLY A 111 -22.08 -20.87 29.25
C GLY A 111 -22.52 -19.44 29.63
N LEU A 112 -23.22 -18.72 28.74
CA LEU A 112 -23.71 -17.35 29.01
C LEU A 112 -24.75 -17.28 30.14
N LEU A 113 -25.44 -18.38 30.47
CA LEU A 113 -26.50 -18.42 31.49
C LEU A 113 -26.04 -18.81 32.91
N SER A 114 -24.74 -19.02 33.17
CA SER A 114 -24.28 -19.48 34.51
C SER A 114 -23.54 -18.45 35.36
N GLY A 115 -23.62 -17.16 35.03
CA GLY A 115 -22.84 -16.11 35.71
C GLY A 115 -23.60 -14.94 36.34
N ALA A 116 -24.89 -14.74 36.07
CA ALA A 116 -25.58 -13.52 36.52
C ALA A 116 -26.98 -13.81 37.07
N ALA A 117 -27.04 -14.55 38.18
CA ALA A 117 -28.14 -14.43 39.12
C ALA A 117 -27.66 -13.61 40.31
N ASP A 118 -27.70 -12.28 40.18
CA ASP A 118 -28.21 -11.33 41.20
C ASP A 118 -27.75 -9.90 40.86
N THR A 119 -28.62 -9.13 40.18
CA THR A 119 -29.03 -7.77 40.58
C THR A 119 -29.93 -7.19 39.49
N THR A 120 -31.20 -7.02 39.83
CA THR A 120 -32.19 -6.18 39.15
C THR A 120 -31.68 -4.77 38.88
N GLU A 121 -31.68 -4.32 37.62
CA GLU A 121 -32.15 -2.98 37.21
C GLU A 121 -32.70 -3.04 35.77
N GLU A 122 -33.79 -2.31 35.54
CA GLU A 122 -34.56 -2.25 34.30
C GLU A 122 -33.76 -1.61 33.17
N GLY A 123 -33.42 -2.39 32.14
CA GLY A 123 -32.92 -1.91 30.85
C GLY A 123 -33.55 -2.72 29.74
N LYS A 124 -34.04 -2.08 28.68
CA LYS A 124 -34.42 -2.76 27.44
C LYS A 124 -33.16 -3.42 26.86
N GLU A 125 -32.89 -4.67 27.24
CA GLU A 125 -32.05 -5.55 26.43
C GLU A 125 -32.80 -5.74 25.11
N THR A 126 -32.39 -5.00 24.09
CA THR A 126 -32.51 -5.51 22.74
C THR A 126 -31.82 -6.86 22.74
N ASP A 127 -32.52 -7.95 22.39
CA ASP A 127 -31.90 -9.26 22.15
C ASP A 127 -30.75 -9.08 21.13
N GLU A 128 -29.54 -8.80 21.62
CA GLU A 128 -28.35 -8.63 20.79
C GLU A 128 -27.87 -10.02 20.40
N LYS A 129 -28.28 -10.44 19.19
CA LYS A 129 -27.81 -11.69 18.62
C LYS A 129 -26.38 -11.55 18.14
N GLY A 130 -25.52 -12.48 18.57
CA GLY A 130 -24.13 -12.56 18.14
C GLY A 130 -23.24 -11.48 18.77
N VAL A 131 -22.26 -10.99 18.01
CA VAL A 131 -21.32 -9.95 18.44
C VAL A 131 -21.47 -8.74 17.50
N PRO A 132 -22.36 -7.78 17.83
CA PRO A 132 -22.60 -6.62 16.98
C PRO A 132 -21.32 -5.83 16.68
N GLY A 133 -21.15 -5.45 15.42
CA GLY A 133 -20.01 -4.63 14.99
C GLY A 133 -18.64 -5.32 15.05
N PHE A 134 -18.58 -6.65 15.21
CA PHE A 134 -17.33 -7.40 15.35
C PHE A 134 -16.25 -7.00 14.33
N TRP A 135 -16.55 -7.07 13.04
CA TRP A 135 -15.58 -6.75 11.99
C TRP A 135 -15.25 -5.27 11.92
N LEU A 136 -16.25 -4.39 12.09
CA LEU A 136 -16.02 -2.95 12.13
C LEU A 136 -15.04 -2.58 13.24
N THR A 137 -15.27 -3.07 14.46
CA THR A 137 -14.39 -2.84 15.60
C THR A 137 -13.01 -3.41 15.33
N ALA A 138 -12.90 -4.67 14.89
CA ALA A 138 -11.61 -5.30 14.60
C ALA A 138 -10.79 -4.52 13.56
N MET A 139 -11.44 -4.05 12.47
CA MET A 139 -10.74 -3.25 11.45
C MET A 139 -10.36 -1.86 11.98
N LYS A 140 -11.20 -1.20 12.78
CA LYS A 140 -10.89 0.13 13.35
C LYS A 140 -9.80 0.10 14.41
N THR A 141 -9.55 -1.04 15.05
CA THR A 141 -8.45 -1.19 16.01
C THR A 141 -7.10 -1.32 15.30
N ASN A 142 -7.07 -1.71 14.03
CA ASN A 142 -5.86 -1.81 13.25
C ASN A 142 -5.51 -0.46 12.61
N GLU A 143 -4.26 -0.02 12.76
CA GLU A 143 -3.80 1.31 12.35
C GLU A 143 -4.04 1.58 10.85
N VAL A 144 -3.60 0.67 9.98
CA VAL A 144 -3.75 0.77 8.51
C VAL A 144 -5.23 0.93 8.12
N LEU A 145 -6.12 0.12 8.69
CA LEU A 145 -7.54 0.15 8.31
C LEU A 145 -8.31 1.28 8.99
N SER A 146 -7.88 1.73 10.17
CA SER A 146 -8.51 2.83 10.89
C SER A 146 -8.41 4.15 10.12
N GLU A 147 -7.32 4.34 9.36
CA GLU A 147 -7.12 5.52 8.51
C GLU A 147 -8.08 5.51 7.32
N GLU A 148 -8.40 4.34 6.78
CA GLU A 148 -9.30 4.21 5.62
C GLU A 148 -10.79 4.32 5.98
N ILE A 149 -11.16 3.86 7.17
CA ILE A 149 -12.56 3.84 7.62
C ILE A 149 -12.99 5.23 8.12
N LYS A 150 -13.87 5.89 7.37
CA LYS A 150 -14.44 7.18 7.77
C LYS A 150 -15.77 6.98 8.51
N GLU A 151 -16.19 7.99 9.28
CA GLU A 151 -17.43 7.96 10.08
C GLU A 151 -18.68 7.58 9.25
N ARG A 152 -18.73 7.96 7.97
CA ARG A 152 -19.84 7.63 7.06
C ARG A 152 -19.90 6.16 6.65
N ASP A 153 -18.77 5.45 6.74
CA ASP A 153 -18.64 4.06 6.34
C ASP A 153 -19.11 3.12 7.45
N GLU A 154 -18.98 3.54 8.72
CA GLU A 154 -19.26 2.73 9.90
C GLU A 154 -20.65 2.10 9.88
N ASP A 155 -21.68 2.89 9.53
CA ASP A 155 -23.05 2.38 9.51
C ASP A 155 -23.27 1.30 8.44
N ALA A 156 -22.55 1.35 7.33
CA ALA A 156 -22.59 0.30 6.30
C ALA A 156 -21.77 -0.93 6.73
N LEU A 157 -20.61 -0.71 7.36
CA LEU A 157 -19.73 -1.76 7.87
C LEU A 157 -20.33 -2.55 9.05
N LYS A 158 -21.31 -1.99 9.78
CA LYS A 158 -22.11 -2.75 10.77
C LYS A 158 -22.84 -3.95 10.17
N TYR A 159 -23.08 -3.97 8.86
CA TYR A 159 -23.71 -5.08 8.16
C TYR A 159 -22.70 -6.14 7.67
N LEU A 160 -21.40 -5.96 7.93
CA LEU A 160 -20.37 -6.93 7.55
C LEU A 160 -20.43 -8.15 8.48
N LYS A 161 -20.71 -9.31 7.90
CA LYS A 161 -20.91 -10.59 8.59
C LYS A 161 -19.65 -11.42 8.70
N ASP A 162 -18.84 -11.38 7.64
CA ASP A 162 -17.64 -12.18 7.52
C ASP A 162 -16.66 -11.57 6.52
N ILE A 163 -15.38 -11.85 6.73
CA ILE A 163 -14.32 -11.58 5.76
C ILE A 163 -13.55 -12.88 5.56
N LYS A 164 -13.46 -13.31 4.30
CA LYS A 164 -12.70 -14.49 3.90
C LYS A 164 -11.65 -14.12 2.88
N TRP A 165 -10.65 -14.98 2.77
CA TRP A 165 -9.69 -14.90 1.67
C TRP A 165 -9.47 -16.28 1.07
N CYS A 166 -9.13 -16.31 -0.22
CA CYS A 166 -8.69 -17.52 -0.91
C CYS A 166 -7.55 -17.19 -1.87
N ARG A 167 -6.62 -18.13 -2.00
CA ARG A 167 -5.57 -18.10 -3.02
C ARG A 167 -6.16 -18.34 -4.41
N ILE A 168 -5.55 -17.72 -5.41
CA ILE A 168 -5.85 -17.91 -6.84
C ILE A 168 -4.56 -18.41 -7.49
N ASP A 169 -4.63 -19.55 -8.19
CA ASP A 169 -3.45 -20.16 -8.80
C ASP A 169 -3.20 -19.66 -10.24
N SER A 170 -4.23 -19.14 -10.93
CA SER A 170 -4.11 -18.68 -12.32
C SER A 170 -5.15 -17.60 -12.68
N PRO A 171 -4.72 -16.34 -12.90
CA PRO A 171 -3.38 -15.80 -12.58
C PRO A 171 -3.09 -15.89 -11.07
N LYS A 172 -1.80 -15.96 -10.69
CA LYS A 172 -1.39 -16.08 -9.28
C LYS A 172 -1.93 -14.90 -8.47
N GLY A 173 -2.26 -15.13 -7.20
CA GLY A 173 -2.61 -14.07 -6.26
C GLY A 173 -3.66 -14.50 -5.24
N PHE A 174 -4.46 -13.55 -4.76
CA PHE A 174 -5.49 -13.84 -3.76
C PHE A 174 -6.72 -12.95 -3.92
N LYS A 175 -7.85 -13.46 -3.40
CA LYS A 175 -9.12 -12.75 -3.35
C LYS A 175 -9.58 -12.61 -1.92
N LEU A 176 -10.00 -11.40 -1.55
CA LEU A 176 -10.76 -11.08 -0.35
C LEU A 176 -12.25 -11.04 -0.68
N GLU A 177 -13.07 -11.61 0.19
CA GLU A 177 -14.53 -11.64 0.08
C GLU A 177 -15.15 -11.10 1.37
N PHE A 178 -15.90 -10.01 1.23
CA PHE A 178 -16.60 -9.31 2.31
C PHE A 178 -18.09 -9.63 2.21
N PHE A 179 -18.61 -10.37 3.19
CA PHE A 179 -19.99 -10.83 3.19
C PHE A 179 -20.87 -9.86 3.96
N PHE A 180 -21.82 -9.22 3.30
CA PHE A 180 -22.73 -8.26 3.90
C PHE A 180 -24.13 -8.82 4.05
N ASP A 181 -24.78 -8.43 5.14
CA ASP A 181 -26.22 -8.55 5.28
C ASP A 181 -26.96 -7.62 4.31
N THR A 182 -28.26 -7.90 4.14
CA THR A 182 -29.14 -6.94 3.47
C THR A 182 -29.09 -5.61 4.22
N ASN A 183 -28.63 -4.57 3.55
CA ASN A 183 -28.33 -3.28 4.14
C ASN A 183 -28.97 -2.13 3.33
N PRO A 184 -29.11 -0.92 3.90
CA PRO A 184 -29.77 0.20 3.24
C PRO A 184 -28.85 0.99 2.30
N TYR A 185 -27.61 0.55 2.05
CA TYR A 185 -26.60 1.28 1.29
C TYR A 185 -26.42 0.76 -0.13
N PHE A 186 -26.29 -0.56 -0.29
CA PHE A 186 -26.07 -1.21 -1.59
C PHE A 186 -26.76 -2.58 -1.65
N LYS A 187 -26.89 -3.13 -2.86
CA LYS A 187 -27.56 -4.42 -3.10
C LYS A 187 -26.64 -5.64 -2.95
N ASN A 188 -25.33 -5.45 -3.15
CA ASN A 188 -24.36 -6.53 -3.13
C ASN A 188 -24.38 -7.26 -1.78
N THR A 189 -24.43 -8.58 -1.81
CA THR A 189 -24.27 -9.43 -0.62
C THR A 189 -22.81 -9.79 -0.39
N ILE A 190 -21.98 -9.71 -1.42
CA ILE A 190 -20.54 -9.98 -1.36
C ILE A 190 -19.84 -8.89 -2.15
N LEU A 191 -18.89 -8.20 -1.51
CA LEU A 191 -17.91 -7.35 -2.19
C LEU A 191 -16.60 -8.11 -2.24
N THR A 192 -15.96 -8.13 -3.40
CA THR A 192 -14.70 -8.83 -3.63
C THR A 192 -13.59 -7.87 -4.03
N LYS A 193 -12.38 -8.17 -3.57
CA LYS A 193 -11.13 -7.53 -4.00
C LYS A 193 -10.15 -8.62 -4.38
N ILE A 194 -9.58 -8.53 -5.57
CA ILE A 194 -8.68 -9.52 -6.14
C ILE A 194 -7.35 -8.83 -6.42
N TYR A 195 -6.25 -9.43 -5.98
CA TYR A 195 -4.90 -9.04 -6.34
C TYR A 195 -4.31 -10.14 -7.22
N HIS A 196 -3.88 -9.78 -8.43
CA HIS A 196 -3.06 -10.61 -9.29
C HIS A 196 -1.60 -10.26 -9.03
N MET A 197 -0.81 -11.28 -8.75
CA MET A 197 0.60 -11.17 -8.39
C MET A 197 1.43 -11.82 -9.49
N ILE A 198 2.59 -11.21 -9.81
CA ILE A 198 3.54 -11.80 -10.75
C ILE A 198 4.20 -13.04 -10.10
N ASP A 199 4.56 -12.89 -8.83
CA ASP A 199 5.07 -13.97 -7.99
C ASP A 199 4.35 -13.99 -6.63
N GLU A 200 4.29 -15.16 -6.01
CA GLU A 200 3.76 -15.34 -4.65
C GLU A 200 4.85 -15.12 -3.59
N ASP A 201 6.11 -15.26 -3.98
CA ASP A 201 7.28 -15.14 -3.11
C ASP A 201 7.80 -13.71 -3.03
N GLU A 202 7.90 -13.07 -4.19
CA GLU A 202 8.10 -11.63 -4.28
C GLU A 202 6.72 -11.02 -4.51
N PRO A 203 6.15 -10.27 -3.55
CA PRO A 203 4.79 -9.74 -3.63
C PRO A 203 4.70 -8.57 -4.62
N ILE A 204 5.05 -8.84 -5.89
CA ILE A 204 4.98 -7.88 -6.97
C ILE A 204 3.55 -7.90 -7.51
N LEU A 205 2.83 -6.82 -7.20
CA LEU A 205 1.47 -6.61 -7.66
C LEU A 205 1.44 -6.36 -9.17
N GLU A 206 0.74 -7.21 -9.92
CA GLU A 206 0.47 -6.98 -11.35
C GLU A 206 -0.77 -6.10 -11.53
N LYS A 207 -1.85 -6.45 -10.82
CA LYS A 207 -3.16 -5.78 -10.97
C LYS A 207 -4.05 -6.00 -9.76
N ALA A 208 -4.82 -4.97 -9.42
CA ALA A 208 -5.92 -5.07 -8.46
C ALA A 208 -7.28 -4.93 -9.17
N ILE A 209 -8.25 -5.77 -8.79
CA ILE A 209 -9.61 -5.77 -9.32
C ILE A 209 -10.58 -5.73 -8.15
N GLY A 210 -11.41 -4.69 -8.09
CA GLY A 210 -12.46 -4.57 -7.08
C GLY A 210 -13.86 -4.81 -7.65
N THR A 211 -14.86 -4.76 -6.78
CA THR A 211 -16.27 -4.97 -7.13
C THR A 211 -16.97 -3.65 -7.31
N ASP A 212 -17.68 -3.48 -8.43
CA ASP A 212 -18.58 -2.33 -8.60
C ASP A 212 -19.76 -2.42 -7.61
N ILE A 213 -19.90 -1.40 -6.77
CA ILE A 213 -20.89 -1.39 -5.70
C ILE A 213 -22.20 -0.83 -6.23
N GLU A 214 -23.26 -1.63 -6.17
CA GLU A 214 -24.61 -1.26 -6.58
C GLU A 214 -25.31 -0.42 -5.52
N TRP A 215 -24.88 0.83 -5.35
CA TRP A 215 -25.44 1.77 -4.39
C TRP A 215 -26.93 2.06 -4.62
N TYR A 216 -27.70 2.15 -3.54
CA TYR A 216 -29.05 2.69 -3.59
C TYR A 216 -29.02 4.21 -3.85
N PRO A 217 -30.11 4.79 -4.40
CA PRO A 217 -30.18 6.22 -4.69
C PRO A 217 -29.85 7.10 -3.46
N GLY A 218 -28.80 7.92 -3.59
CA GLY A 218 -28.37 8.84 -2.52
C GLY A 218 -27.63 8.19 -1.35
N LYS A 219 -27.20 6.93 -1.49
CA LYS A 219 -26.48 6.17 -0.47
C LYS A 219 -25.01 5.89 -0.80
N CYS A 220 -24.54 6.37 -1.94
CA CYS A 220 -23.15 6.26 -2.34
C CYS A 220 -22.24 6.96 -1.33
N LEU A 221 -21.33 6.19 -0.72
CA LEU A 221 -20.41 6.69 0.30
C LEU A 221 -19.10 7.23 -0.29
N THR A 222 -18.76 6.81 -1.52
CA THR A 222 -17.54 7.21 -2.24
C THR A 222 -17.70 8.52 -3.01
N GLN A 223 -18.92 9.07 -3.10
CA GLN A 223 -19.22 10.27 -3.89
C GLN A 223 -20.17 11.22 -3.17
N LYS A 224 -19.84 12.51 -3.21
CA LYS A 224 -20.69 13.59 -2.67
C LYS A 224 -21.34 14.39 -3.79
N ILE A 225 -22.67 14.50 -3.73
CA ILE A 225 -23.45 15.27 -4.69
C ILE A 225 -23.58 16.74 -4.24
N LEU A 226 -22.90 17.65 -4.94
CA LEU A 226 -23.00 19.10 -4.74
C LEU A 226 -24.01 19.72 -5.70
N LYS A 227 -25.13 20.23 -5.16
CA LYS A 227 -26.11 21.00 -5.94
C LYS A 227 -25.68 22.47 -6.02
N LYS A 228 -25.26 22.93 -7.19
CA LYS A 228 -25.00 24.37 -7.42
C LYS A 228 -26.32 25.09 -7.74
N LYS A 229 -26.56 26.23 -7.07
CA LYS A 229 -27.66 27.13 -7.42
C LYS A 229 -27.43 27.68 -8.83
N PRO A 230 -28.46 27.73 -9.70
CA PRO A 230 -28.31 28.30 -11.03
C PRO A 230 -27.90 29.77 -10.95
N LYS A 231 -27.03 30.22 -11.89
CA LYS A 231 -26.61 31.62 -11.97
C LYS A 231 -27.83 32.54 -12.05
N LYS A 232 -27.83 33.60 -11.22
CA LYS A 232 -28.89 34.61 -11.14
C LYS A 232 -29.07 35.26 -12.52
N GLY A 233 -30.13 34.87 -13.24
CA GLY A 233 -30.45 35.42 -14.57
C GLY A 233 -31.12 34.43 -15.54
N SER A 234 -30.99 33.11 -15.34
CA SER A 234 -31.63 32.13 -16.23
C SER A 234 -33.00 31.71 -15.71
N LYS A 235 -34.07 32.10 -16.40
CA LYS A 235 -35.48 31.85 -16.01
C LYS A 235 -35.91 30.37 -16.09
N ASN A 236 -35.06 29.44 -16.52
CA ASN A 236 -35.38 28.01 -16.64
C ASN A 236 -34.15 27.06 -16.50
N ALA A 237 -33.13 27.43 -15.71
CA ALA A 237 -31.95 26.57 -15.55
C ALA A 237 -32.20 25.43 -14.55
N LYS A 238 -32.12 24.17 -15.02
CA LYS A 238 -32.08 22.98 -14.17
C LYS A 238 -30.88 23.07 -13.20
N PRO A 239 -30.99 22.56 -11.96
CA PRO A 239 -29.87 22.52 -11.02
C PRO A 239 -28.69 21.74 -11.64
N ILE A 240 -27.50 22.34 -11.67
CA ILE A 240 -26.29 21.65 -12.08
C ILE A 240 -25.80 20.84 -10.89
N THR A 241 -25.76 19.53 -11.07
CA THR A 241 -25.29 18.58 -10.06
C THR A 241 -23.83 18.27 -10.38
N LYS A 242 -22.91 18.66 -9.50
CA LYS A 242 -21.49 18.24 -9.59
C LYS A 242 -21.30 17.10 -8.59
N THR A 243 -20.72 16.01 -9.04
CA THR A 243 -20.30 14.90 -8.18
C THR A 243 -18.82 15.06 -7.90
N GLU A 244 -18.42 14.86 -6.65
CA GLU A 244 -17.03 14.92 -6.19
C GLU A 244 -16.72 13.62 -5.45
N ILE A 245 -15.57 13.00 -5.75
CA ILE A 245 -15.09 11.81 -5.05
C ILE A 245 -14.74 12.22 -3.63
N CYS A 246 -15.09 11.39 -2.65
CA CYS A 246 -14.70 11.61 -1.26
C CYS A 246 -14.09 10.36 -0.66
N ASP A 247 -13.24 10.57 0.32
CA ASP A 247 -12.58 9.51 1.08
C ASP A 247 -13.62 8.64 1.77
N SER A 248 -13.49 7.34 1.56
CA SER A 248 -14.37 6.29 2.05
C SER A 248 -13.62 4.98 1.93
N PHE A 249 -13.73 4.11 2.94
CA PHE A 249 -13.20 2.76 2.88
C PHE A 249 -13.65 2.01 1.63
N PHE A 250 -14.86 2.29 1.13
CA PHE A 250 -15.41 1.61 -0.04
C PHE A 250 -14.69 1.95 -1.36
N ASN A 251 -13.80 2.96 -1.37
CA ASN A 251 -12.88 3.19 -2.49
C ASN A 251 -11.90 2.02 -2.68
N PHE A 252 -11.65 1.22 -1.63
CA PHE A 252 -10.87 -0.02 -1.70
C PHE A 252 -11.38 -1.01 -2.77
N PHE A 253 -12.68 -0.98 -3.09
CA PHE A 253 -13.27 -1.80 -4.15
C PHE A 253 -13.20 -1.16 -5.54
N SER A 254 -12.59 0.02 -5.66
CA SER A 254 -12.34 0.73 -6.92
C SER A 254 -10.84 1.04 -7.02
N PRO A 255 -9.99 -0.01 -7.13
CA PRO A 255 -8.55 0.17 -7.08
C PRO A 255 -8.03 1.04 -8.22
N PRO A 256 -6.87 1.71 -8.03
CA PRO A 256 -6.19 2.45 -9.08
C PRO A 256 -5.98 1.58 -10.33
N GLN A 257 -6.18 2.16 -11.49
CA GLN A 257 -5.97 1.48 -12.78
C GLN A 257 -4.70 2.01 -13.41
N VAL A 258 -3.86 1.10 -13.92
CA VAL A 258 -2.72 1.46 -14.77
C VAL A 258 -3.27 1.85 -16.14
N PRO A 259 -3.03 3.09 -16.63
CA PRO A 259 -3.36 3.48 -17.98
C PRO A 259 -2.71 2.54 -19.02
N ASP A 260 -3.47 2.19 -20.06
CA ASP A 260 -2.97 1.32 -21.14
C ASP A 260 -1.97 2.04 -22.05
N ASP A 261 -1.99 3.38 -22.09
CA ASP A 261 -1.14 4.22 -22.92
C ASP A 261 0.01 4.82 -22.09
N GLU A 262 1.25 4.36 -22.31
CA GLU A 262 2.45 4.85 -21.62
C GLU A 262 2.71 6.36 -21.81
N ASP A 263 2.21 6.95 -22.91
CA ASP A 263 2.35 8.37 -23.21
C ASP A 263 1.45 9.28 -22.33
N GLU A 264 0.50 8.69 -21.58
CA GLU A 264 -0.37 9.42 -20.62
C GLU A 264 0.19 9.46 -19.20
N LEU A 265 1.27 8.71 -18.93
CA LEU A 265 1.93 8.64 -17.63
C LEU A 265 3.23 9.44 -17.66
N ASP A 266 3.21 10.64 -17.09
CA ASP A 266 4.45 11.31 -16.74
C ASP A 266 5.05 10.69 -15.45
N GLU A 267 6.31 11.05 -15.15
CA GLU A 267 7.07 10.47 -14.02
C GLU A 267 6.37 10.72 -12.66
N ASP A 268 5.85 11.94 -12.46
CA ASP A 268 5.14 12.31 -11.24
C ASP A 268 3.82 11.53 -11.09
N MET A 269 3.06 11.35 -12.17
CA MET A 269 1.83 10.55 -12.18
C MET A 269 2.11 9.06 -11.98
N ALA A 270 3.22 8.54 -12.52
CA ALA A 270 3.62 7.15 -12.33
C ALA A 270 4.01 6.88 -10.85
N GLU A 271 4.74 7.79 -10.21
CA GLU A 271 5.08 7.70 -8.80
C GLU A 271 3.83 7.77 -7.91
N GLU A 272 2.91 8.70 -8.17
CA GLU A 272 1.66 8.80 -7.42
C GLU A 272 0.80 7.53 -7.58
N LEU A 273 0.71 6.98 -8.80
CA LEU A 273 -0.02 5.74 -9.06
C LEU A 273 0.62 4.55 -8.34
N GLN A 274 1.95 4.45 -8.35
CA GLN A 274 2.68 3.41 -7.63
C GLN A 274 2.38 3.48 -6.13
N ASN A 275 2.48 4.66 -5.52
CA ASN A 275 2.17 4.87 -4.10
C ASN A 275 0.73 4.49 -3.76
N GLN A 276 -0.23 4.81 -4.64
CA GLN A 276 -1.63 4.41 -4.46
C GLN A 276 -1.83 2.89 -4.57
N MET A 277 -1.13 2.23 -5.49
CA MET A 277 -1.20 0.77 -5.66
C MET A 277 -0.55 0.02 -4.48
N GLU A 278 0.56 0.53 -3.97
CA GLU A 278 1.24 -0.02 -2.78
C GLU A 278 0.37 0.13 -1.54
N SER A 279 -0.16 1.32 -1.29
CA SER A 279 -1.11 1.56 -0.19
C SER A 279 -2.36 0.67 -0.29
N ASP A 280 -2.92 0.51 -1.49
CA ASP A 280 -4.04 -0.40 -1.72
C ASP A 280 -3.67 -1.87 -1.45
N TYR A 281 -2.47 -2.30 -1.80
CA TYR A 281 -1.96 -3.64 -1.51
C TYR A 281 -1.74 -3.84 -0.01
N ASP A 282 -1.19 -2.86 0.70
CA ASP A 282 -0.93 -2.90 2.14
C ASP A 282 -2.23 -3.07 2.94
N ILE A 283 -3.30 -2.41 2.52
CA ILE A 283 -4.65 -2.63 3.08
C ILE A 283 -5.07 -4.09 2.85
N GLY A 284 -4.91 -4.60 1.63
CA GLY A 284 -5.30 -5.96 1.26
C GLY A 284 -4.51 -7.04 2.00
N SER A 285 -3.20 -6.89 2.10
CA SER A 285 -2.30 -7.80 2.80
C SER A 285 -2.56 -7.76 4.31
N THR A 286 -2.80 -6.57 4.89
CA THR A 286 -3.19 -6.42 6.30
C THR A 286 -4.47 -7.18 6.63
N ILE A 287 -5.49 -7.08 5.76
CA ILE A 287 -6.74 -7.84 5.95
C ILE A 287 -6.47 -9.36 5.89
N ARG A 288 -5.68 -9.80 4.90
CA ARG A 288 -5.35 -11.22 4.69
C ARG A 288 -4.56 -11.82 5.85
N ASP A 289 -3.51 -11.14 6.29
CA ASP A 289 -2.46 -11.69 7.16
C ASP A 289 -2.66 -11.34 8.63
N LYS A 290 -3.23 -10.18 8.93
CA LYS A 290 -3.44 -9.71 10.32
C LYS A 290 -4.90 -9.84 10.75
N ILE A 291 -5.83 -9.26 9.99
CA ILE A 291 -7.24 -9.17 10.42
C ILE A 291 -7.93 -10.54 10.40
N ILE A 292 -7.90 -11.27 9.28
CA ILE A 292 -8.63 -12.53 9.18
C ILE A 292 -8.13 -13.58 10.17
N PRO A 293 -6.81 -13.78 10.37
CA PRO A 293 -6.31 -14.78 11.32
C PRO A 293 -6.52 -14.38 12.78
N HIS A 294 -6.37 -13.09 13.10
CA HIS A 294 -6.38 -12.57 14.48
C HIS A 294 -7.58 -11.65 14.79
N ALA A 295 -8.71 -11.85 14.10
CA ALA A 295 -9.88 -10.96 14.20
C ALA A 295 -10.37 -10.74 15.63
N VAL A 296 -10.31 -11.77 16.49
CA VAL A 296 -10.73 -11.65 17.89
C VAL A 296 -9.76 -10.77 18.68
N SER A 297 -8.45 -10.92 18.50
CA SER A 297 -7.43 -10.10 19.15
C SER A 297 -7.49 -8.63 18.70
N TRP A 298 -7.82 -8.38 17.42
CA TRP A 298 -8.10 -7.04 16.92
C TRP A 298 -9.41 -6.47 17.48
N PHE A 299 -10.44 -7.30 17.64
CA PHE A 299 -11.69 -6.89 18.27
C PHE A 299 -11.52 -6.54 19.76
N THR A 300 -10.72 -7.31 20.51
CA THR A 300 -10.45 -7.07 21.94
C THR A 300 -9.39 -6.00 22.19
N GLY A 301 -8.59 -5.65 21.17
CA GLY A 301 -7.49 -4.69 21.28
C GLY A 301 -6.17 -5.28 21.77
N GLU A 302 -6.12 -6.59 22.05
CA GLU A 302 -4.89 -7.29 22.44
C GLU A 302 -3.83 -7.25 21.33
N ALA A 303 -4.25 -7.30 20.07
CA ALA A 303 -3.33 -7.25 18.93
C ALA A 303 -2.60 -5.90 18.83
N ALA A 304 -3.29 -4.78 19.09
CA ALA A 304 -2.69 -3.45 19.06
C ALA A 304 -1.72 -3.21 20.23
N GLN A 305 -1.94 -3.86 21.37
CA GLN A 305 -1.06 -3.75 22.55
C GLN A 305 0.20 -4.62 22.43
N GLY A 306 0.13 -5.73 21.68
CA GLY A 306 1.26 -6.62 21.46
C GLY A 306 2.40 -5.98 20.66
N ASP A 307 2.05 -5.15 19.67
CA ASP A 307 3.03 -4.41 18.85
C ASP A 307 3.79 -3.34 19.67
N GLU A 308 3.21 -2.82 20.75
CA GLU A 308 3.87 -1.83 21.63
C GLU A 308 4.90 -2.49 22.58
N PHE A 309 4.76 -3.78 22.90
CA PHE A 309 5.70 -4.50 23.78
C PHE A 309 6.97 -4.99 23.05
N GLU A 310 6.93 -5.14 21.71
CA GLU A 310 8.14 -5.47 20.94
C GLU A 310 9.18 -4.33 20.89
N VAL A 311 8.77 -3.08 21.15
CA VAL A 311 9.68 -1.91 21.18
C VAL A 311 10.41 -1.74 22.52
N LEU A 312 9.96 -2.41 23.60
CA LEU A 312 10.59 -2.33 24.93
C LEU A 312 11.63 -3.44 25.19
N GLY A 313 12.01 -4.19 24.15
CA GLY A 313 13.04 -5.24 24.21
C GLY A 313 14.47 -4.75 23.93
N GLU A 314 14.65 -3.51 23.47
CA GLU A 314 15.97 -2.87 23.26
C GLU A 314 16.21 -1.82 24.36
N ASP A 315 16.26 -2.27 25.61
CA ASP A 315 17.00 -1.58 26.67
C ASP A 315 18.50 -1.90 26.48
N GLU A 316 19.11 -1.36 25.42
CA GLU A 316 20.57 -1.26 25.34
C GLU A 316 21.01 -0.07 26.19
N GLY A 317 21.17 -0.37 27.48
CA GLY A 317 22.16 0.17 28.40
C GLY A 317 22.63 1.60 28.18
N GLU A 318 22.20 2.46 29.12
CA GLU A 318 23.00 3.59 29.59
C GLU A 318 24.48 3.18 29.78
N ASP A 319 25.37 3.63 28.90
CA ASP A 319 26.79 3.82 29.22
C ASP A 319 27.10 5.32 29.11
N ASP A 320 26.78 5.97 30.21
CA ASP A 320 27.17 7.32 30.59
C ASP A 320 28.60 7.20 31.16
N GLU A 321 29.63 7.32 30.32
CA GLU A 321 31.00 7.57 30.78
C GLU A 321 31.46 8.95 30.31
N GLU A 322 31.14 9.95 31.14
CA GLU A 322 31.95 11.16 31.29
C GLU A 322 33.34 10.76 31.82
N ASP A 323 34.41 11.05 31.06
CA ASP A 323 35.72 11.33 31.65
C ASP A 323 36.38 12.48 30.89
N ASP A 324 36.26 13.66 31.49
CA ASP A 324 37.10 14.83 31.31
C ASP A 324 38.53 14.47 31.75
N ASP A 325 39.54 14.76 30.93
CA ASP A 325 40.76 15.38 31.47
C ASP A 325 41.63 15.99 30.36
N ASP A 326 41.81 17.30 30.53
CA ASP A 326 42.64 18.25 29.79
C ASP A 326 44.14 17.90 29.77
N GLU A 327 44.86 18.45 28.79
CA GLU A 327 46.01 19.38 28.97
C GLU A 327 46.97 19.34 27.75
N GLU A 328 46.79 20.34 26.89
CA GLU A 328 47.74 21.43 26.55
C GLU A 328 49.19 21.17 26.04
N GLU A 329 49.56 22.13 25.15
CA GLU A 329 50.87 22.71 24.82
C GLU A 329 51.80 22.10 23.75
N ASP A 330 51.88 22.84 22.63
CA ASP A 330 53.08 23.48 22.04
C ASP A 330 54.31 22.62 21.68
N ASP A 331 54.80 22.65 20.43
CA ASP A 331 55.53 23.80 19.85
C ASP A 331 56.13 23.48 18.47
N ASP A 332 56.23 24.55 17.67
CA ASP A 332 57.30 24.93 16.72
C ASP A 332 57.46 24.33 15.29
N ASP A 333 57.23 25.26 14.35
CA ASP A 333 58.14 25.73 13.26
C ASP A 333 58.38 24.81 12.04
N GLU A 334 58.44 25.28 10.77
CA GLU A 334 58.92 26.56 10.21
C GLU A 334 58.55 26.63 8.69
N ASP A 335 58.22 27.83 8.17
CA ASP A 335 58.43 28.48 6.84
C ASP A 335 58.53 27.64 5.50
N ASP A 336 58.14 28.10 4.30
CA ASP A 336 58.24 29.45 3.71
C ASP A 336 57.46 29.57 2.36
N ASP A 337 57.26 30.83 1.95
CA ASP A 337 57.15 31.40 0.58
C ASP A 337 55.85 31.41 -0.28
N ASP A 338 55.22 32.59 -0.27
CA ASP A 338 55.08 33.57 -1.39
C ASP A 338 54.38 33.18 -2.72
N ASP A 339 53.22 33.81 -3.00
CA ASP A 339 53.08 34.90 -3.99
C ASP A 339 51.60 35.31 -4.15
N GLY A 340 51.38 36.61 -4.35
CA GLY A 340 50.09 37.27 -4.25
C GLY A 340 49.21 37.20 -5.50
N THR A 341 47.93 37.60 -5.35
CA THR A 341 47.41 38.85 -5.95
C THR A 341 45.88 38.95 -5.87
N ALA A 342 45.44 40.18 -5.57
CA ALA A 342 44.22 40.86 -6.01
C ALA A 342 42.83 40.46 -5.45
N ALA A 343 42.30 41.39 -4.67
CA ALA A 343 40.97 41.48 -4.07
C ALA A 343 39.77 41.44 -5.06
N PRO A 344 38.58 41.00 -4.62
CA PRO A 344 37.35 41.15 -5.39
C PRO A 344 36.67 42.51 -5.14
N ARG A 345 36.09 43.04 -6.23
CA ARG A 345 35.25 44.24 -6.26
C ARG A 345 33.79 43.93 -5.91
N ARG A 346 33.20 44.87 -5.16
CA ARG A 346 31.77 45.03 -4.83
C ARG A 346 30.84 45.04 -6.06
N TRP A 347 29.68 44.40 -5.92
CA TRP A 347 28.38 45.01 -6.30
C TRP A 347 27.48 45.04 -5.06
N LYS A 348 26.62 46.05 -5.03
CA LYS A 348 26.04 46.70 -3.87
C LYS A 348 24.51 46.64 -3.98
N SER A 349 23.87 46.84 -2.83
CA SER A 349 22.52 47.41 -2.63
C SER A 349 21.34 46.56 -3.13
N GLY A 350 20.30 46.33 -2.33
CA GLY A 350 19.68 47.21 -1.32
C GLY A 350 18.29 47.60 -1.83
N GLY A 351 17.27 47.81 -1.02
CA GLY A 351 17.14 47.85 0.42
C GLY A 351 15.68 48.17 0.77
N ALA A 352 15.40 48.33 2.06
CA ALA A 352 14.27 49.12 2.54
C ALA A 352 14.71 49.75 3.86
N ALA A 353 14.53 51.06 3.97
CA ALA A 353 15.00 51.88 5.08
C ALA A 353 13.82 52.56 5.79
N ALA A 354 14.06 52.82 7.08
CA ALA A 354 13.43 53.78 7.99
C ALA A 354 11.96 53.49 8.35
N GLY A 355 11.61 53.31 9.64
CA GLY A 355 11.72 54.28 10.74
C GLY A 355 10.28 54.74 11.04
N GLU A 356 9.74 54.88 12.25
CA GLU A 356 10.26 55.18 13.58
C GLU A 356 9.21 54.75 14.64
N GLN A 357 9.72 54.42 15.83
CA GLN A 357 9.26 54.83 17.18
C GLN A 357 7.81 54.55 17.68
N GLN A 358 7.79 53.68 18.68
CA GLN A 358 7.48 54.00 20.09
C GLN A 358 6.08 53.70 20.67
N ALA A 359 6.14 52.75 21.62
CA ALA A 359 5.46 52.67 22.92
C ALA A 359 4.01 52.19 23.07
N ASP A 360 3.86 51.48 24.19
CA ASP A 360 2.69 51.16 25.01
C ASP A 360 1.73 50.03 24.58
N ARG A 361 1.95 48.87 25.21
CA ARG A 361 0.89 48.07 25.88
C ARG A 361 0.58 48.77 27.22
N PRO A 362 -0.59 48.58 27.91
CA PRO A 362 -1.45 47.40 27.87
C PRO A 362 -2.98 47.63 28.05
N ALA A 363 -3.69 46.50 28.15
CA ALA A 363 -4.90 46.21 28.97
C ALA A 363 -6.28 46.14 28.29
N GLU A 364 -6.83 44.92 28.36
CA GLU A 364 -8.23 44.48 28.61
C GLU A 364 -9.41 45.47 28.44
N CYS A 365 -10.46 45.06 27.70
CA CYS A 365 -11.78 44.69 28.28
C CYS A 365 -12.84 44.33 27.22
N LYS A 366 -13.43 43.14 27.39
CA LYS A 366 -14.84 42.72 27.29
C LYS A 366 -15.89 43.47 26.43
N GLN A 367 -16.67 42.60 25.78
CA GLN A 367 -18.15 42.47 25.76
C GLN A 367 -18.98 43.08 24.62
N GLN A 368 -19.86 42.18 24.17
CA GLN A 368 -21.15 42.30 23.45
C GLN A 368 -21.15 42.40 21.93
#